data_AF-A0A2V7Y236-F1
#
_entry.id   AF-A0A2V7Y236-F1
#
_cell.length_a   1.000
_cell.length_b   1.000
_cell.length_c   1.000
_cell.angle_alpha   90.00
_cell.angle_beta   90.00
_cell.angle_gamma   90.00
#
_symmetry.space_group_name_H-M   'P 1'
#
loop_
_entity.id
_entity.type
_entity.pdbx_description
1 polymer ?
#
loop_
_entity_poly.entity_id
_entity_poly.type
_entity_poly.pdbx_seq_one_letter_code
_entity_poly.pdbx_strand_id
1 'polypeptide(L)'
;MIVEERLFEHPQQASRVRLVVYDKPAGLSHVEGMPDDAGYLVTEEWWGAGKVVKTLGFYPDRAAALERLAGRAEELERQRYRPVVAPAA
;
A
#
# COMPACT_ATOMS: atom_id res chain seq x y z
N MET A 1 -7.42 10.31 0.40
CA MET A 1 -6.31 10.90 -0.40
C MET A 1 -5.08 10.01 -0.29
N ILE A 2 -4.22 9.89 -1.31
CA ILE A 2 -2.97 9.10 -1.18
C ILE A 2 -1.95 9.91 -0.39
N VAL A 3 -1.38 9.29 0.65
CA VAL A 3 -0.40 9.89 1.57
C VAL A 3 1.02 9.47 1.24
N GLU A 4 1.19 8.22 0.83
CA GLU A 4 2.47 7.62 0.46
C GLU A 4 2.18 6.48 -0.52
N GLU A 5 3.06 6.31 -1.50
CA GLU A 5 2.99 5.25 -2.48
C GLU A 5 4.38 4.71 -2.80
N ARG A 6 4.49 3.39 -2.91
CA ARG A 6 5.72 2.72 -3.34
C ARG A 6 5.40 1.64 -4.36
N LEU A 7 6.07 1.70 -5.50
CA LEU A 7 5.93 0.73 -6.58
C LEU A 7 7.12 -0.22 -6.59
N PHE A 8 6.85 -1.50 -6.84
CA PHE A 8 7.84 -2.56 -6.90
C PHE A 8 7.60 -3.46 -8.12
N GLU A 9 8.69 -3.99 -8.69
CA GLU A 9 8.67 -4.95 -9.79
C GLU A 9 9.55 -6.16 -9.50
N HIS A 10 9.14 -7.34 -9.96
CA HIS A 10 9.99 -8.52 -9.93
C HIS A 10 10.84 -8.58 -11.21
N PRO A 11 12.17 -8.71 -11.15
CA PRO A 11 13.04 -8.62 -12.34
C PRO A 11 12.87 -9.80 -13.32
N GLN A 12 12.32 -10.92 -12.85
CA GLN A 12 12.21 -12.17 -13.63
C GLN A 12 10.75 -12.61 -13.84
N GLN A 13 9.78 -11.87 -13.30
CA GLN A 13 8.36 -12.20 -13.43
C GLN A 13 7.63 -10.95 -13.88
N ALA A 14 6.64 -11.08 -14.76
CA ALA A 14 5.75 -9.98 -15.10
C ALA A 14 4.77 -9.72 -13.94
N SER A 15 5.32 -9.35 -12.78
CA SER A 15 4.62 -9.09 -11.54
C SER A 15 5.05 -7.76 -10.96
N ARG A 16 4.06 -6.94 -10.61
CA ARG A 16 4.25 -5.61 -10.00
C ARG A 16 3.43 -5.52 -8.73
N VAL A 17 3.95 -4.79 -7.75
CA VAL A 17 3.27 -4.54 -6.48
C VAL A 17 3.27 -3.07 -6.17
N ARG A 18 2.10 -2.49 -5.88
CA ARG A 18 1.96 -1.13 -5.39
C ARG A 18 1.48 -1.15 -3.95
N LEU A 19 2.29 -0.58 -3.08
CA LEU A 19 1.93 -0.33 -1.68
C LEU A 19 1.45 1.11 -1.56
N VAL A 20 0.30 1.31 -0.91
CA VAL A 20 -0.31 2.65 -0.77
C VAL A 20 -0.80 2.87 0.66
N VAL A 21 -0.59 4.08 1.16
CA VAL A 21 -1.31 4.60 2.33
C VAL A 21 -2.34 5.61 1.85
N TYR A 22 -3.59 5.37 2.18
CA TYR A 22 -4.68 6.31 1.97
C TYR A 22 -5.05 6.98 3.29
N ASP A 23 -5.12 8.31 3.29
CA ASP A 23 -5.84 9.08 4.29
C ASP A 23 -7.35 8.94 4.05
N LYS A 24 -8.06 8.50 5.09
CA LYS A 24 -9.51 8.46 5.19
C LYS A 24 -9.94 9.50 6.23
N PRO A 25 -10.53 10.63 5.81
CA PRO A 25 -11.15 11.55 6.77
C PRO A 25 -12.40 10.93 7.39
N ALA A 26 -12.72 11.32 8.62
CA ALA A 26 -13.95 10.92 9.30
C ALA A 26 -15.18 11.39 8.52
N GLY A 27 -16.27 10.63 8.60
CA GLY A 27 -17.56 11.02 8.02
C GLY A 27 -17.69 10.87 6.51
N LEU A 28 -16.71 10.26 5.83
CA LEU A 28 -16.93 9.71 4.50
C LEU A 28 -17.67 8.37 4.59
N SER A 29 -18.54 8.14 3.61
CA SER A 29 -19.42 6.99 3.40
C SER A 29 -18.98 5.72 4.14
N HIS A 30 -19.88 5.17 4.99
CA HIS A 30 -19.66 3.90 5.66
C HIS A 30 -19.33 2.80 4.64
N VAL A 31 -18.19 2.14 4.83
CA VAL A 31 -17.79 0.95 4.05
C VAL A 31 -17.85 -0.23 5.00
N GLU A 32 -18.66 -1.23 4.65
CA GLU A 32 -18.82 -2.43 5.46
C GLU A 32 -17.46 -3.07 5.77
N GLY A 33 -17.16 -3.26 7.06
CA GLY A 33 -15.88 -3.81 7.53
C GLY A 33 -14.74 -2.79 7.73
N MET A 34 -14.98 -1.49 7.55
CA MET A 34 -14.04 -0.42 7.91
C MET A 34 -14.55 0.43 9.08
N PRO A 35 -13.65 0.89 9.98
CA PRO A 35 -14.02 1.85 11.01
C PRO A 35 -14.54 3.15 10.39
N ASP A 36 -15.56 3.77 10.99
CA ASP A 36 -16.10 5.06 10.54
C ASP A 36 -15.18 6.24 10.87
N ASP A 37 -14.22 6.04 11.78
CA ASP A 37 -13.25 7.04 12.20
C ASP A 37 -12.33 7.54 11.08
N ALA A 38 -11.70 8.69 11.34
CA ALA A 38 -10.57 9.15 10.55
C ALA A 38 -9.36 8.22 10.77
N GLY A 39 -8.56 8.03 9.74
CA GLY A 39 -7.32 7.26 9.86
C GLY A 39 -6.68 6.95 8.52
N TYR A 40 -5.84 5.92 8.53
CA TYR A 40 -4.94 5.60 7.44
C TYR A 40 -5.11 4.14 7.04
N LEU A 41 -5.56 3.92 5.82
CA LEU A 41 -5.70 2.60 5.22
C LEU A 41 -4.43 2.24 4.47
N VAL A 42 -3.84 1.10 4.79
CA VAL A 42 -2.68 0.57 4.08
C VAL A 42 -3.13 -0.58 3.18
N THR A 43 -2.82 -0.50 1.89
CA THR A 43 -3.18 -1.53 0.92
C THR A 43 -1.98 -2.00 0.12
N GLU A 44 -2.08 -3.23 -0.38
CA GLU A 44 -1.17 -3.83 -1.33
C GLU A 44 -1.95 -4.26 -2.58
N GLU A 45 -1.56 -3.72 -3.72
CA GLU A 45 -2.12 -4.02 -5.03
C GLU A 45 -1.11 -4.81 -5.85
N TRP A 46 -1.48 -6.02 -6.25
CA TRP A 46 -0.68 -6.91 -7.09
C TRP A 46 -1.20 -6.86 -8.53
N TRP A 47 -0.27 -6.80 -9.47
CA TRP A 47 -0.54 -6.94 -10.90
C TRP A 47 0.35 -8.03 -11.48
N GLY A 48 -0.28 -9.09 -11.99
CA GLY A 48 0.38 -10.14 -12.77
C GLY A 48 -0.56 -10.64 -13.86
N ALA A 49 -0.94 -11.91 -13.80
CA ALA A 49 -2.01 -12.45 -14.66
C ALA A 49 -3.39 -11.81 -14.40
N GLY A 50 -3.57 -11.20 -13.22
CA GLY A 50 -4.74 -10.42 -12.86
C GLY A 50 -4.37 -9.34 -11.84
N LYS A 51 -5.37 -8.53 -11.46
CA LYS A 51 -5.24 -7.51 -10.42
C LYS A 51 -5.87 -8.00 -9.12
N VAL A 52 -5.11 -7.96 -8.02
CA VAL A 52 -5.60 -8.29 -6.68
C VAL A 52 -5.26 -7.15 -5.73
N VAL A 53 -6.25 -6.68 -4.96
CA VAL A 53 -6.04 -5.65 -3.93
C VAL A 53 -6.30 -6.27 -2.57
N LYS A 54 -5.37 -6.07 -1.65
CA LYS A 54 -5.46 -6.55 -0.27
C LYS A 54 -5.30 -5.39 0.70
N THR A 55 -6.17 -5.36 1.72
CA THR A 55 -5.99 -4.48 2.87
C THR A 55 -4.94 -5.07 3.81
N LEU A 56 -3.87 -4.32 4.09
CA LEU A 56 -2.85 -4.70 5.06
C LEU A 56 -3.21 -4.26 6.49
N GLY A 57 -4.03 -3.22 6.62
CA GLY A 57 -4.55 -2.75 7.90
C GLY A 57 -5.14 -1.34 7.81
N PHE A 58 -5.87 -0.97 8.85
CA PHE A 58 -6.32 0.40 9.11
C PHE A 58 -5.69 0.87 10.42
N TYR A 59 -5.15 2.09 10.41
CA TYR A 59 -4.40 2.66 11.54
C TYR A 59 -4.94 4.04 11.88
N PRO A 60 -5.14 4.37 13.16
CA PRO A 60 -5.58 5.72 13.55
C PRO A 60 -4.47 6.77 13.37
N ASP A 61 -3.20 6.33 13.30
CA ASP A 61 -2.02 7.19 13.23
C ASP A 61 -1.24 7.00 11.91
N ARG A 62 -0.71 8.12 11.39
CA ARG A 62 0.06 8.17 10.14
C ARG A 62 1.38 7.42 10.28
N ALA A 63 2.08 7.59 11.40
CA ALA A 63 3.39 6.98 11.59
C ALA A 63 3.29 5.45 11.63
N ALA A 64 2.28 4.90 12.33
CA ALA A 64 2.00 3.46 12.35
C ALA A 64 1.66 2.91 10.96
N ALA A 65 0.87 3.63 10.16
CA ALA A 65 0.59 3.24 8.78
C ALA A 65 1.85 3.22 7.89
N LEU A 66 2.72 4.21 8.04
CA LEU A 66 4.00 4.30 7.31
C LEU A 66 4.99 3.22 7.77
N GLU A 67 5.04 2.91 9.07
CA GLU A 67 5.85 1.81 9.60
C GLU A 67 5.38 0.47 9.02
N ARG A 68 4.06 0.23 8.98
CA ARG A 68 3.50 -0.97 8.35
C ARG A 68 3.88 -1.07 6.87
N LEU A 69 3.77 0.04 6.15
CA LEU A 69 4.12 0.15 4.74
C LEU A 69 5.62 -0.15 4.52
N ALA A 70 6.49 0.43 5.35
CA ALA A 70 7.93 0.22 5.30
C ALA A 70 8.29 -1.26 5.57
N GLY A 71 7.73 -1.86 6.62
CA GLY A 71 7.95 -3.27 6.91
C GLY A 71 7.53 -4.17 5.74
N ARG A 72 6.42 -3.85 5.05
CA ARG A 72 6.00 -4.59 3.86
C ARG A 72 6.95 -4.40 2.68
N ALA A 73 7.47 -3.19 2.48
CA ALA A 73 8.49 -2.93 1.47
C ALA A 73 9.73 -3.79 1.69
N GLU A 74 10.22 -3.88 2.93
CA GLU A 74 11.35 -4.75 3.29
C GLU A 74 11.06 -6.24 3.07
N GLU A 75 9.83 -6.69 3.29
CA GLU A 75 9.39 -8.05 2.95
C GLU A 75 9.42 -8.30 1.43
N LEU A 76 8.96 -7.34 0.62
CA LEU A 76 8.99 -7.44 -0.85
C LEU A 76 10.43 -7.48 -1.38
N GLU A 77 11.32 -6.66 -0.83
CA GLU A 77 12.74 -6.67 -1.21
C GLU A 77 13.41 -8.01 -0.88
N ARG A 78 13.08 -8.63 0.26
CA ARG A 78 13.48 -10.01 0.59
C ARG A 78 12.93 -11.04 -0.40
N GLN A 79 11.77 -10.76 -1.01
CA GLN A 79 11.17 -11.55 -2.09
C GLN A 79 11.73 -11.19 -3.48
N ARG A 80 12.83 -10.43 -3.56
CA ARG A 80 13.52 -9.99 -4.80
C ARG A 80 12.76 -8.98 -5.65
N TYR A 81 11.67 -8.43 -5.14
CA TYR A 81 11.08 -7.26 -5.76
C TYR A 81 12.01 -6.06 -5.60
N ARG A 82 12.05 -5.19 -6.60
CA ARG A 82 12.87 -3.99 -6.60
C ARG A 82 11.99 -2.76 -6.66
N PRO A 83 12.29 -1.71 -5.88
CA PRO A 83 11.54 -0.47 -5.95
C PRO A 83 11.71 0.12 -7.35
N VAL A 84 10.60 0.53 -7.94
CA VAL A 84 10.60 1.34 -9.16
C VAL A 84 10.83 2.77 -8.72
N VAL A 85 12.07 3.21 -8.82
CA VAL A 85 12.37 4.63 -8.70
C VAL A 85 11.87 5.27 -9.98
N ALA A 86 10.73 5.98 -9.92
CA ALA A 86 10.34 6.83 -11.03
C ALA A 86 11.51 7.79 -11.31
N PRO A 87 11.96 7.94 -12.57
CA PRO A 87 12.97 8.94 -12.86
C PRO A 87 12.43 10.30 -12.38
N ALA A 88 13.25 11.01 -11.60
CA ALA A 88 12.91 12.36 -11.18
C ALA A 88 12.64 13.19 -12.45
N ALA A 89 11.42 13.70 -12.56
CA ALA A 89 11.00 14.59 -13.63
C ALA A 89 11.65 15.97 -13.50
#